data_AF-A0A929SS11-F1
#
_entry.id   AF-A0A929SS11-F1
#
_cell.length_a   1.000
_cell.length_b   1.000
_cell.length_c   1.000
_cell.angle_alpha   90.00
_cell.angle_beta   90.00
_cell.angle_gamma   90.00
#
_symmetry.space_group_name_H-M   'P 1'
#
loop_
_entity.id
_entity.type
_entity.pdbx_description
1 polymer ?
#
loop_
_entity_poly.entity_id
_entity_poly.type
_entity_poly.pdbx_seq_one_letter_code
_entity_poly.pdbx_strand_id
1 'polypeptide(L)'
;QKLINIISYIKPTFTQEEKIYFKEKLGFDEIDKYIENNINNIDISKLEDEKLLKIIEDTGNRFFKWIRLRQDGEKVEITIKYIYSNKANYQIDDVKEVEINTNNFEVANKLIEEMGYYRKKLAEKKRDSYSYKGMDIEIDEWPLLEPYIEIEGPSAEEIYELAKLLGYSKEQTRVMNTEDVYLEKGIDLSKYEEMTFNIQK
;
A
#
# COMPACT_ATOMS: atom_id res chain seq x y z
N GLN A 1 -10.31 -12.77 -16.76
CA GLN A 1 -10.54 -12.24 -15.39
C GLN A 1 -12.02 -11.96 -15.23
N LYS A 2 -12.74 -12.51 -14.23
CA LYS A 2 -14.17 -12.17 -14.03
C LYS A 2 -14.29 -10.72 -13.56
N LEU A 3 -15.24 -9.94 -14.08
CA LEU A 3 -15.51 -8.55 -13.69
C LEU A 3 -15.60 -8.35 -12.16
N ILE A 4 -16.19 -9.34 -11.48
CA ILE A 4 -16.28 -9.41 -10.01
C ILE A 4 -14.91 -9.31 -9.33
N ASN A 5 -13.86 -9.93 -9.90
CA ASN A 5 -12.51 -9.85 -9.32
C ASN A 5 -11.97 -8.42 -9.36
N ILE A 6 -12.27 -7.65 -10.41
CA ILE A 6 -11.84 -6.25 -10.53
C ILE A 6 -12.53 -5.43 -9.43
N ILE A 7 -13.84 -5.59 -9.27
CA ILE A 7 -14.62 -4.91 -8.22
C ILE A 7 -14.10 -5.29 -6.83
N SER A 8 -13.74 -6.57 -6.62
CA SER A 8 -13.24 -7.04 -5.33
C SER A 8 -11.94 -6.36 -4.88
N TYR A 9 -11.09 -5.94 -5.83
CA TYR A 9 -9.86 -5.21 -5.52
C TYR A 9 -10.14 -3.77 -5.07
N ILE A 10 -11.11 -3.08 -5.68
CA ILE A 10 -11.39 -1.68 -5.38
C ILE A 10 -12.42 -1.51 -4.25
N LYS A 11 -13.14 -2.56 -3.90
CA LYS A 11 -14.18 -2.54 -2.86
C LYS A 11 -13.77 -1.91 -1.52
N PRO A 12 -12.54 -2.13 -1.01
CA PRO A 12 -12.12 -1.50 0.24
C PRO A 12 -11.99 0.03 0.14
N THR A 13 -11.88 0.62 -1.06
CA THR A 13 -11.80 2.08 -1.23
C THR A 13 -13.14 2.78 -1.15
N PHE A 14 -14.26 2.04 -1.14
CA PHE A 14 -15.59 2.66 -1.14
C PHE A 14 -15.93 3.28 0.21
N THR A 15 -16.34 4.54 0.20
CA THR A 15 -16.77 5.28 1.39
C THR A 15 -18.15 4.80 1.85
N GLN A 16 -18.53 5.16 3.08
CA GLN A 16 -19.87 4.83 3.57
C GLN A 16 -20.97 5.55 2.77
N GLU A 17 -20.74 6.78 2.32
CA GLU A 17 -21.67 7.52 1.47
C GLU A 17 -21.88 6.85 0.11
N GLU A 18 -20.80 6.34 -0.49
CA GLU A 18 -20.87 5.60 -1.76
C GLU A 18 -21.63 4.29 -1.59
N LYS A 19 -21.40 3.55 -0.49
CA LYS A 19 -22.16 2.33 -0.17
C LYS A 19 -23.65 2.58 0.02
N ILE A 20 -24.03 3.69 0.66
CA ILE A 20 -25.43 4.12 0.76
C ILE A 20 -26.00 4.37 -0.63
N TYR A 21 -25.26 5.10 -1.48
CA TYR A 21 -25.68 5.35 -2.85
C TYR A 21 -25.86 4.07 -3.67
N PHE A 22 -24.96 3.09 -3.53
CA PHE A 22 -25.12 1.78 -4.16
C PHE A 22 -26.40 1.09 -3.67
N LYS A 23 -26.68 1.15 -2.37
CA LYS A 23 -27.89 0.56 -1.79
C LYS A 23 -29.17 1.15 -2.40
N GLU A 24 -29.21 2.46 -2.58
CA GLU A 24 -30.33 3.18 -3.20
C GLU A 24 -30.48 2.81 -4.69
N LYS A 25 -29.38 2.78 -5.44
CA LYS A 25 -29.41 2.56 -6.90
C LYS A 25 -29.58 1.09 -7.29
N LEU A 26 -28.84 0.20 -6.62
CA LEU A 26 -28.72 -1.22 -6.97
C LEU A 26 -29.56 -2.12 -6.06
N GLY A 27 -29.98 -1.66 -4.89
CA GLY A 27 -30.60 -2.49 -3.84
C GLY A 27 -29.57 -3.23 -2.98
N PHE A 28 -28.28 -3.07 -3.27
CA PHE A 28 -27.14 -3.68 -2.57
C PHE A 28 -26.11 -2.59 -2.25
N ASP A 29 -25.52 -2.67 -1.07
CA ASP A 29 -24.39 -1.83 -0.64
C ASP A 29 -23.06 -2.23 -1.31
N GLU A 30 -23.06 -3.29 -2.13
CA GLU A 30 -21.92 -3.79 -2.87
C GLU A 30 -22.30 -4.12 -4.32
N ILE A 31 -21.48 -3.65 -5.27
CA ILE A 31 -21.74 -3.78 -6.71
C ILE A 31 -21.57 -5.23 -7.18
N ASP A 32 -20.58 -5.95 -6.64
CA ASP A 32 -20.37 -7.38 -6.89
C ASP A 32 -21.57 -8.21 -6.44
N LYS A 33 -22.17 -7.89 -5.29
CA LYS A 33 -23.40 -8.55 -4.83
C LYS A 33 -24.57 -8.33 -5.78
N TYR A 34 -24.74 -7.12 -6.29
CA TYR A 34 -25.76 -6.86 -7.32
C TYR A 34 -25.52 -7.74 -8.56
N ILE A 35 -24.30 -7.79 -9.08
CA ILE A 35 -23.96 -8.59 -10.26
C ILE A 35 -24.17 -10.09 -10.01
N GLU A 36 -23.71 -10.61 -8.88
CA GLU A 36 -23.84 -12.02 -8.51
C GLU A 36 -25.31 -12.46 -8.39
N ASN A 37 -26.13 -11.68 -7.70
CA ASN A 37 -27.54 -12.01 -7.47
C ASN A 37 -28.40 -11.85 -8.73
N ASN A 38 -27.95 -11.07 -9.71
CA ASN A 38 -28.72 -10.79 -10.92
C ASN A 38 -28.06 -11.39 -12.17
N ILE A 39 -27.08 -12.29 -12.05
CA ILE A 39 -26.22 -12.75 -13.17
C ILE A 39 -26.98 -13.22 -14.42
N ASN A 40 -28.20 -13.77 -14.25
CA ASN A 40 -29.04 -14.26 -15.34
C ASN A 40 -29.94 -13.19 -15.97
N ASN A 41 -30.10 -12.04 -15.32
CA ASN A 41 -30.96 -10.94 -15.75
C ASN A 41 -30.49 -9.59 -15.15
N ILE A 42 -29.27 -9.18 -15.48
CA ILE A 42 -28.69 -7.93 -14.99
C ILE A 42 -29.37 -6.75 -15.70
N ASP A 43 -29.83 -5.77 -14.91
CA ASP A 43 -30.28 -4.48 -15.42
C ASP A 43 -29.07 -3.56 -15.62
N ILE A 44 -28.50 -3.62 -16.83
CA ILE A 44 -27.28 -2.89 -17.21
C ILE A 44 -27.46 -1.37 -17.04
N SER A 45 -28.68 -0.84 -17.20
CA SER A 45 -28.94 0.60 -17.05
C SER A 45 -28.62 1.14 -15.66
N LYS A 46 -28.65 0.27 -14.63
CA LYS A 46 -28.24 0.62 -13.28
C LYS A 46 -26.73 0.73 -13.12
N LEU A 47 -25.98 -0.09 -13.87
CA LEU A 47 -24.51 -0.09 -13.89
C LEU A 47 -23.93 1.02 -14.77
N GLU A 48 -24.71 1.51 -15.74
CA GLU A 48 -24.36 2.65 -16.60
C GLU A 48 -24.72 4.02 -15.98
N ASP A 49 -25.10 4.04 -14.70
CA ASP A 49 -25.37 5.29 -14.00
C ASP A 49 -24.12 6.18 -13.93
N GLU A 50 -24.26 7.44 -14.33
CA GLU A 50 -23.16 8.41 -14.41
C GLU A 50 -22.41 8.56 -13.08
N LYS A 51 -23.12 8.60 -11.95
CA LYS A 51 -22.49 8.75 -10.63
C LYS A 51 -21.78 7.46 -10.23
N LEU A 52 -22.35 6.29 -10.54
CA LEU A 52 -21.68 5.01 -10.31
C LEU A 52 -20.38 4.91 -11.09
N LEU A 53 -20.40 5.25 -12.38
CA LEU A 53 -19.21 5.23 -13.24
C LEU A 53 -18.13 6.17 -12.73
N LYS A 54 -18.49 7.40 -12.32
CA LYS A 54 -17.54 8.34 -11.70
C LYS A 54 -16.92 7.80 -10.42
N ILE A 55 -17.68 7.11 -9.58
CA ILE A 55 -17.16 6.46 -8.36
C ILE A 55 -16.14 5.38 -8.75
N ILE A 56 -16.47 4.52 -9.71
CA ILE A 56 -15.57 3.47 -10.20
C ILE A 56 -14.29 4.07 -10.80
N GLU A 57 -14.39 5.09 -11.63
CA GLU A 57 -13.23 5.79 -12.20
C GLU A 57 -12.33 6.38 -11.10
N ASP A 58 -12.92 7.00 -10.09
CA ASP A 58 -12.17 7.59 -8.98
C ASP A 58 -11.46 6.53 -8.11
N THR A 59 -11.93 5.28 -8.08
CA THR A 59 -11.19 4.22 -7.38
C THR A 59 -9.77 3.99 -7.93
N GLY A 60 -9.52 4.32 -9.20
CA GLY A 60 -8.17 4.30 -9.77
C GLY A 60 -7.19 5.26 -9.10
N ASN A 61 -7.70 6.28 -8.40
CA ASN A 61 -6.92 7.23 -7.61
C ASN A 61 -6.84 6.86 -6.11
N ARG A 62 -7.59 5.84 -5.69
CA ARG A 62 -7.72 5.39 -4.30
C ARG A 62 -7.14 3.99 -4.07
N PHE A 63 -6.92 3.22 -5.14
CA PHE A 63 -6.39 1.87 -5.07
C PHE A 63 -5.07 1.77 -5.82
N PHE A 64 -4.03 1.33 -5.13
CA PHE A 64 -2.73 1.03 -5.73
C PHE A 64 -2.31 -0.39 -5.38
N LYS A 65 -1.64 -1.05 -6.31
CA LYS A 65 -1.08 -2.39 -6.10
C LYS A 65 0.28 -2.48 -6.77
N TRP A 66 1.25 -3.04 -6.06
CA TRP A 66 2.57 -3.31 -6.63
C TRP A 66 3.16 -4.61 -6.08
N ILE A 67 4.14 -5.13 -6.83
CA ILE A 67 4.98 -6.25 -6.42
C ILE A 67 6.31 -5.66 -5.92
N ARG A 68 6.79 -6.17 -4.80
CA ARG A 68 8.14 -5.95 -4.28
C ARG A 68 8.86 -7.30 -4.26
N LEU A 69 10.03 -7.35 -4.89
CA LEU A 69 11.01 -8.39 -4.64
C LEU A 69 12.09 -7.78 -3.75
N ARG A 70 12.34 -8.39 -2.59
CA ARG A 70 13.34 -7.94 -1.62
C ARG A 70 14.34 -9.06 -1.36
N GLN A 71 15.60 -8.67 -1.21
CA GLN A 71 16.63 -9.53 -0.64
C GLN A 71 17.22 -8.83 0.59
N ASP A 72 17.33 -9.59 1.68
CA ASP A 72 17.98 -9.20 2.93
C ASP A 72 18.92 -10.34 3.34
N GLY A 73 20.22 -10.14 3.12
CA GLY A 73 21.21 -11.22 3.21
C GLY A 73 20.82 -12.42 2.32
N GLU A 74 20.58 -13.57 2.95
CA GLU A 74 20.13 -14.80 2.28
C GLU A 74 18.60 -14.92 2.15
N LYS A 75 17.83 -14.08 2.86
CA LYS A 75 16.37 -14.10 2.80
C LYS A 75 15.90 -13.38 1.54
N VAL A 76 15.07 -14.04 0.74
CA VAL A 76 14.43 -13.44 -0.43
C VAL A 76 12.91 -13.55 -0.29
N GLU A 77 12.22 -12.46 -0.59
CA GLU A 77 10.80 -12.29 -0.33
C GLU A 77 10.11 -11.61 -1.51
N ILE A 78 8.95 -12.15 -1.90
CA ILE A 78 8.06 -11.54 -2.89
C ILE A 78 6.80 -11.11 -2.15
N THR A 79 6.53 -9.82 -2.16
CA THR A 79 5.35 -9.23 -1.51
C THR A 79 4.49 -8.54 -2.56
N ILE A 80 3.19 -8.83 -2.56
CA ILE A 80 2.19 -7.99 -3.22
C ILE A 80 1.58 -7.08 -2.17
N LYS A 81 1.77 -5.77 -2.34
CA LYS A 81 1.14 -4.75 -1.49
C LYS A 81 -0.12 -4.19 -2.15
N TYR A 82 -1.18 -4.06 -1.38
CA TYR A 82 -2.43 -3.40 -1.75
C TYR A 82 -2.59 -2.17 -0.86
N ILE A 83 -2.67 -1.00 -1.47
CA ILE A 83 -2.86 0.27 -0.77
C ILE A 83 -4.25 0.80 -1.09
N TYR A 84 -5.00 1.09 -0.04
CA TYR A 84 -6.31 1.71 -0.11
C TYR A 84 -6.20 3.11 0.46
N SER A 85 -5.96 4.09 -0.41
CA SER A 85 -5.96 5.50 -0.03
C SER A 85 -7.39 6.02 0.00
N ASN A 86 -7.91 6.24 1.20
CA ASN A 86 -8.96 7.22 1.38
C ASN A 86 -8.24 8.54 1.65
N LYS A 87 -8.12 9.42 0.64
CA LYS A 87 -7.47 10.76 0.70
C LYS A 87 -7.94 11.67 1.86
N ALA A 88 -8.84 11.21 2.72
CA ALA A 88 -9.36 11.93 3.86
C ALA A 88 -8.36 12.07 5.01
N ASN A 89 -7.53 11.09 5.35
CA ASN A 89 -6.48 11.17 6.40
C ASN A 89 -5.59 9.92 6.34
N TYR A 90 -4.26 10.08 6.44
CA TYR A 90 -3.35 8.99 6.78
C TYR A 90 -3.63 8.52 8.22
N GLN A 91 -4.67 7.70 8.39
CA GLN A 91 -4.88 6.93 9.61
C GLN A 91 -4.26 5.57 9.34
N ILE A 92 -3.26 5.18 10.14
CA ILE A 92 -2.59 3.86 10.18
C ILE A 92 -3.10 2.96 9.05
N ASP A 93 -2.54 3.13 7.85
CA ASP A 93 -3.18 2.69 6.62
C ASP A 93 -3.43 1.18 6.64
N ASP A 94 -4.61 0.76 6.20
CA ASP A 94 -4.93 -0.65 5.92
C ASP A 94 -4.11 -1.11 4.69
N VAL A 95 -2.82 -1.40 4.89
CA VAL A 95 -1.99 -2.05 3.88
C VAL A 95 -2.25 -3.54 3.97
N LYS A 96 -2.87 -4.10 2.93
CA LYS A 96 -2.97 -5.55 2.81
C LYS A 96 -1.73 -6.05 2.08
N GLU A 97 -1.06 -7.04 2.66
CA GLU A 97 0.10 -7.69 2.05
C GLU A 97 -0.16 -9.18 1.82
N VAL A 98 0.38 -9.69 0.72
CA VAL A 98 0.47 -11.13 0.46
C VAL A 98 1.92 -11.42 0.17
N GLU A 99 2.53 -12.24 1.02
CA GLU A 99 3.98 -12.43 1.04
C GLU A 99 4.34 -13.91 0.97
N ILE A 100 5.40 -14.20 0.20
CA ILE A 100 6.03 -15.52 0.15
C ILE A 100 7.54 -15.37 0.23
N ASN A 101 8.19 -16.40 0.77
CA ASN A 101 9.64 -16.53 0.75
C ASN A 101 10.10 -17.38 -0.44
N THR A 102 11.30 -17.08 -0.93
CA THR A 102 12.04 -17.86 -1.92
C THR A 102 13.52 -17.89 -1.53
N ASN A 103 14.32 -18.70 -2.19
CA ASN A 103 15.74 -18.90 -1.89
C ASN A 103 16.68 -18.37 -2.98
N ASN A 104 16.14 -17.71 -4.02
CA ASN A 104 16.93 -17.20 -5.13
C ASN A 104 16.30 -15.93 -5.72
N PHE A 105 17.01 -14.81 -5.62
CA PHE A 105 16.54 -13.51 -6.06
C PHE A 105 16.48 -13.41 -7.59
N GLU A 106 17.50 -13.92 -8.29
CA GLU A 106 17.60 -13.81 -9.74
C GLU A 106 16.50 -14.62 -10.46
N VAL A 107 16.22 -15.83 -9.98
CA VAL A 107 15.15 -16.69 -10.49
C VAL A 107 13.79 -16.06 -10.20
N ALA A 108 13.59 -15.51 -9.00
CA ALA A 108 12.35 -14.82 -8.65
C ALA A 108 12.13 -13.56 -9.51
N ASN A 109 13.16 -12.75 -9.72
CA ASN A 109 13.10 -11.57 -10.59
C ASN A 109 12.74 -11.99 -12.02
N LYS A 110 13.43 -12.99 -12.57
CA LYS A 110 13.14 -13.51 -13.90
C LYS A 110 11.71 -14.01 -14.02
N LEU A 111 11.21 -14.76 -13.02
CA LEU A 111 9.83 -15.24 -13.03
C LEU A 111 8.81 -14.08 -13.06
N ILE A 112 9.05 -13.03 -12.29
CA ILE A 112 8.21 -11.82 -12.26
C ILE A 112 8.25 -11.11 -13.62
N GLU A 113 9.42 -11.02 -14.26
CA GLU A 113 9.59 -10.45 -15.61
C GLU A 113 8.82 -11.25 -16.68
N GLU A 114 8.91 -12.58 -16.64
CA GLU A 114 8.18 -13.48 -17.55
C GLU A 114 6.65 -13.43 -17.34
N MET A 115 6.18 -13.01 -16.15
CA MET A 115 4.76 -12.72 -15.90
C MET A 115 4.30 -11.37 -16.50
N GLY A 116 5.21 -10.59 -17.10
CA GLY A 116 4.92 -9.32 -17.75
C GLY A 116 5.09 -8.10 -16.84
N TYR A 117 5.66 -8.25 -15.65
CA TYR A 117 6.03 -7.12 -14.80
C TYR A 117 7.45 -6.64 -15.13
N TYR A 118 7.73 -5.38 -14.86
CA TYR A 118 9.06 -4.81 -15.06
C TYR A 118 9.45 -3.98 -13.85
N ARG A 119 10.74 -3.95 -13.55
CA ARG A 119 11.28 -3.21 -12.41
C ARG A 119 11.00 -1.72 -12.57
N LYS A 120 10.13 -1.17 -11.73
CA LYS A 120 9.87 0.27 -11.66
C LYS A 120 11.00 1.03 -10.95
N LYS A 121 11.57 0.44 -9.90
CA LYS A 121 12.60 1.07 -9.06
C LYS A 121 13.47 0.00 -8.41
N LEU A 122 14.77 0.26 -8.32
CA LEU A 122 15.70 -0.44 -7.44
C LEU A 122 16.01 0.47 -6.24
N ALA A 123 15.84 -0.03 -5.03
CA ALA A 123 16.15 0.74 -3.83
C ALA A 123 16.95 -0.11 -2.84
N GLU A 124 17.90 0.52 -2.15
CA GLU A 124 18.69 -0.09 -1.08
C GLU A 124 18.49 0.70 0.22
N LYS A 125 18.47 -0.02 1.33
CA LYS A 125 18.49 0.57 2.66
C LYS A 125 19.27 -0.33 3.61
N LYS A 126 19.73 0.23 4.72
CA LYS A 126 20.19 -0.54 5.88
C LYS A 126 19.16 -0.39 6.97
N ARG A 127 18.95 -1.46 7.73
CA ARG A 127 17.97 -1.50 8.80
C ARG A 127 18.53 -2.29 9.98
N ASP A 128 18.48 -1.69 11.16
CA ASP A 128 18.61 -2.42 12.42
C ASP A 128 17.21 -2.59 13.03
N SER A 129 16.75 -3.84 13.14
CA SER A 129 15.41 -4.18 13.64
C SER A 129 15.44 -4.68 15.07
N TYR A 130 14.52 -4.17 15.89
CA TYR A 130 14.29 -4.58 17.27
C TYR A 130 12.79 -4.78 17.50
N SER A 131 12.43 -5.65 18.45
CA SER A 131 11.04 -5.86 18.86
C SER A 131 10.86 -5.49 20.33
N TYR A 132 9.82 -4.74 20.67
CA TYR A 132 9.47 -4.41 22.06
C TYR A 132 7.97 -4.51 22.29
N LYS A 133 7.56 -5.45 23.14
CA LYS A 133 6.14 -5.71 23.49
C LYS A 133 5.23 -5.93 22.27
N GLY A 134 5.73 -6.56 21.22
CA GLY A 134 4.97 -6.81 19.99
C GLY A 134 4.88 -5.62 19.05
N MET A 135 5.60 -4.52 19.34
CA MET A 135 5.87 -3.45 18.39
C MET A 135 7.25 -3.65 17.75
N ASP A 136 7.39 -3.20 16.52
CA ASP A 136 8.64 -3.19 15.78
C ASP A 136 9.29 -1.82 15.86
N ILE A 137 10.61 -1.80 16.06
CA ILE A 137 11.45 -0.61 16.11
C ILE A 137 12.53 -0.81 15.05
N GLU A 138 12.55 0.07 14.06
CA GLU A 138 13.43 -0.09 12.90
C GLU A 138 14.25 1.18 12.73
N ILE A 139 15.57 1.06 12.84
CA ILE A 139 16.49 2.17 12.58
C ILE A 139 16.86 2.09 11.10
N ASP A 140 16.29 2.99 10.32
CA ASP A 140 16.39 3.01 8.86
C ASP A 140 17.43 4.02 8.39
N GLU A 141 18.42 3.55 7.63
CA GLU A 141 19.34 4.38 6.86
C GLU A 141 19.00 4.21 5.37
N TRP A 142 18.62 5.31 4.75
CA TRP A 142 18.30 5.39 3.32
C TRP A 142 19.29 6.32 2.61
N PRO A 143 19.62 6.08 1.33
CA PRO A 143 20.50 6.97 0.58
C PRO A 143 19.98 8.42 0.58
N LEU A 144 20.84 9.40 0.80
CA LEU A 144 20.49 10.84 0.85
C LEU A 144 19.63 11.29 2.04
N LEU A 145 19.30 10.40 2.98
CA LEU A 145 18.58 10.75 4.21
C LEU A 145 19.48 10.55 5.43
N GLU A 146 19.19 11.31 6.48
CA GLU A 146 19.70 11.00 7.82
C GLU A 146 18.93 9.78 8.37
N PRO A 147 19.59 8.89 9.14
CA PRO A 147 18.90 7.77 9.76
C PRO A 147 17.74 8.21 10.65
N TYR A 148 16.65 7.44 10.64
CA TYR A 148 15.48 7.69 11.48
C TYR A 148 14.93 6.39 12.09
N ILE A 149 14.08 6.54 13.10
CA ILE A 149 13.41 5.41 13.76
C ILE A 149 11.99 5.33 13.23
N GLU A 150 11.63 4.18 12.67
CA GLU A 150 10.28 3.75 12.35
C GLU A 150 9.75 2.89 13.50
N ILE A 151 8.54 3.19 13.97
CA ILE A 151 7.86 2.43 15.03
C ILE A 151 6.53 1.95 14.47
N GLU A 152 6.36 0.63 14.39
CA GLU A 152 5.12 0.01 13.96
C GLU A 152 4.47 -0.73 15.13
N GLY A 153 3.16 -0.53 15.29
CA GLY A 153 2.43 -1.04 16.44
C GLY A 153 0.92 -1.03 16.23
N PRO A 154 0.17 -1.66 17.16
CA PRO A 154 -1.26 -1.89 17.00
C PRO A 154 -2.11 -0.63 17.20
N SER A 155 -1.58 0.41 17.85
CA SER A 155 -2.30 1.65 18.12
C SER A 155 -1.37 2.87 18.15
N ALA A 156 -1.91 4.04 17.81
CA ALA A 156 -1.17 5.29 17.85
C ALA A 156 -0.71 5.62 19.29
N GLU A 157 -1.55 5.30 20.27
CA GLU A 157 -1.25 5.49 21.69
C GLU A 157 0.00 4.70 22.10
N GLU A 158 0.08 3.41 21.78
CA GLU A 158 1.23 2.57 22.11
C GLU A 158 2.51 3.03 21.38
N ILE A 159 2.38 3.43 20.12
CA ILE A 159 3.50 4.00 19.34
C ILE A 159 4.04 5.26 20.03
N TYR A 160 3.18 6.17 20.49
CA TYR A 160 3.63 7.39 21.17
C TYR A 160 4.23 7.12 22.55
N GLU A 161 3.73 6.13 23.28
CA GLU A 161 4.34 5.69 24.54
C GLU A 161 5.75 5.14 24.32
N LEU A 162 5.94 4.34 23.27
CA LEU A 162 7.25 3.82 22.90
C LEU A 162 8.19 4.93 22.42
N ALA A 163 7.73 5.86 21.58
CA ALA A 163 8.53 7.01 21.16
C ALA A 163 9.04 7.82 22.37
N LYS A 164 8.17 8.04 23.38
CA LYS A 164 8.53 8.70 24.63
C LYS A 164 9.56 7.90 25.43
N LEU A 165 9.43 6.58 25.48
CA LEU A 165 10.40 5.69 26.15
C LEU A 165 11.78 5.77 25.49
N LEU A 166 11.82 5.91 24.16
CA LEU A 166 13.05 6.12 23.38
C LEU A 166 13.62 7.55 23.50
N GLY A 167 12.95 8.43 24.24
CA GLY A 167 13.42 9.80 24.52
C GLY A 167 12.92 10.88 23.54
N TYR A 168 11.93 10.56 22.69
CA TYR A 168 11.38 11.51 21.72
C TYR A 168 10.02 12.06 22.18
N SER A 169 9.76 13.34 21.91
CA SER A 169 8.44 13.94 22.13
C SER A 169 7.50 13.65 20.97
N LYS A 170 6.18 13.79 21.20
CA LYS A 170 5.17 13.61 20.14
C LYS A 170 5.39 14.57 18.98
N GLU A 171 5.84 15.79 19.25
CA GLU A 171 6.12 16.83 18.25
C GLU A 171 7.33 16.49 17.35
N GLN A 172 8.18 15.56 17.78
CA GLN A 172 9.30 15.03 17.00
C GLN A 172 8.90 13.82 16.14
N THR A 173 7.71 13.25 16.36
CA THR A 173 7.20 12.13 15.55
C THR A 173 6.50 12.63 14.29
N ARG A 174 6.41 11.76 13.28
CA ARG A 174 5.70 12.00 12.03
C ARG A 174 4.91 10.74 11.66
N VAL A 175 3.74 10.91 11.06
CA VAL A 175 2.97 9.81 10.46
C VAL A 175 3.04 10.03 8.96
N MET A 176 3.95 9.33 8.30
CA MET A 176 4.23 9.47 6.88
C MET A 176 5.01 8.25 6.38
N ASN A 177 4.99 8.01 5.07
CA ASN A 177 5.79 6.93 4.48
C ASN A 177 7.21 7.43 4.12
N THR A 178 8.11 6.52 3.74
CA THR A 178 9.47 6.90 3.33
C THR A 178 9.51 7.87 2.14
N GLU A 179 8.59 7.79 1.18
CA GLU A 179 8.57 8.73 0.04
C GLU A 179 8.29 10.16 0.51
N ASP A 180 7.41 10.34 1.49
CA ASP A 180 7.13 11.64 2.11
C ASP A 180 8.39 12.20 2.83
N VAL A 181 9.16 11.35 3.52
CA VAL A 181 10.43 11.77 4.16
C VAL A 181 11.42 12.31 3.13
N TYR A 182 11.54 11.68 1.97
CA TYR A 182 12.34 12.19 0.86
C TYR A 182 11.79 13.51 0.30
N LEU A 183 10.48 13.62 0.13
CA LEU A 183 9.83 14.83 -0.37
C LEU A 183 10.05 16.03 0.56
N GLU A 184 10.02 15.84 1.88
CA GLU A 184 10.36 16.90 2.86
C GLU A 184 11.80 17.42 2.68
N LYS A 185 12.71 16.58 2.18
CA LYS A 185 14.09 16.96 1.81
C LYS A 185 14.19 17.53 0.39
N GLY A 186 13.08 17.69 -0.32
CA GLY A 186 13.04 18.17 -1.70
C GLY A 186 13.45 17.13 -2.73
N ILE A 187 13.49 15.85 -2.36
CA ILE A 187 13.89 14.74 -3.23
C ILE A 187 12.63 14.01 -3.69
N ASP A 188 12.33 14.12 -4.98
CA ASP A 188 11.21 13.41 -5.60
C ASP A 188 11.66 12.04 -6.10
N LEU A 189 11.37 11.00 -5.33
CA LEU A 189 11.75 9.62 -5.64
C LEU A 189 11.12 9.09 -6.94
N SER A 190 10.11 9.73 -7.52
CA SER A 190 9.55 9.30 -8.81
C SER A 190 10.50 9.55 -9.98
N LYS A 191 11.50 10.41 -9.79
CA LYS A 191 12.52 10.77 -10.77
C LYS A 191 13.73 9.84 -10.78
N TYR A 192 13.75 8.83 -9.91
CA TYR A 192 14.86 7.90 -9.74
C TYR A 192 14.39 6.48 -10.06
N GLU A 193 15.05 5.86 -11.02
CA GLU A 193 14.91 4.43 -11.31
C GLU A 193 15.77 3.60 -10.34
N GLU A 194 16.88 4.16 -9.85
CA GLU A 194 17.77 3.54 -8.87
C GLU A 194 18.07 4.50 -7.71
N MET A 195 17.77 4.07 -6.48
CA MET A 195 18.06 4.77 -5.24
C MET A 195 18.81 3.83 -4.28
N THR A 196 20.10 3.63 -4.53
CA THR A 196 21.02 2.79 -3.73
C THR A 196 22.05 3.67 -3.03
N PHE A 197 22.91 3.13 -2.16
CA PHE A 197 23.97 3.95 -1.54
C PHE A 197 25.05 4.41 -2.54
N ASN A 198 25.23 3.66 -3.64
CA ASN A 198 26.26 3.95 -4.64
C ASN A 198 25.74 4.66 -5.90
N ILE A 199 24.44 4.53 -6.20
CA ILE A 199 23.81 5.03 -7.43
C ILE A 199 22.48 5.70 -7.08
N GLN A 200 22.30 6.95 -7.53
CA GLN A 200 21.04 7.69 -7.48
C GLN A 200 20.74 8.29 -8.87
N LYS A 201 20.00 7.59 -9.72
CA LYS A 201 19.66 8.01 -11.09
C LYS A 201 18.25 7.64 -11.50
#